data_AF-A0A7X8XHI6-F1
#
_entry.id   AF-A0A7X8XHI6-F1
#
_cell.length_a   1.000
_cell.length_b   1.000
_cell.length_c   1.000
_cell.angle_alpha   90.00
_cell.angle_beta   90.00
_cell.angle_gamma   90.00
#
_symmetry.space_group_name_H-M   'P 1'
#
loop_
_entity.id
_entity.type
_entity.pdbx_description
1 polymer ?
#
loop_
_entity_poly.entity_id
_entity_poly.type
_entity_poly.pdbx_seq_one_letter_code
_entity_poly.pdbx_strand_id
1 'polypeptide(L)'
;EIFLQREGQDEYVNVECSASTKMLVARGTNREDRERWPIDFIDKIPCSVTILENSTAKSRWKAEIALDLVALGLVGADEPMGEVVLRGNLYKCGDKLKEPHYLAAFPIGTLKPDFHRPEFFVRFSFED
;
A
#
# COMPACT_ATOMS: atom_id res chain seq x y z
N GLU A 1 -4.50 0.37 1.95
CA GLU A 1 -3.24 0.97 1.46
C GLU A 1 -2.13 -0.04 1.66
N ILE A 2 -1.17 -0.08 0.75
CA ILE A 2 -0.06 -1.03 0.72
C ILE A 2 1.22 -0.21 0.64
N PHE A 3 2.11 -0.36 1.61
CA PHE A 3 3.40 0.33 1.65
C PHE A 3 4.50 -0.70 1.60
N LEU A 4 5.44 -0.53 0.66
CA LEU A 4 6.53 -1.45 0.41
C LEU A 4 7.83 -0.68 0.17
N GLN A 5 8.92 -1.16 0.74
CA GLN A 5 10.27 -0.62 0.64
C GLN A 5 11.20 -1.81 0.39
N ARG A 6 12.15 -1.68 -0.53
CA ARG A 6 13.20 -2.69 -0.64
C ARG A 6 14.15 -2.56 0.54
N GLU A 7 14.49 -3.68 1.18
CA GLU A 7 15.44 -3.65 2.29
C GLU A 7 16.79 -3.06 1.86
N GLY A 8 17.32 -2.15 2.67
CA GLY A 8 18.55 -1.41 2.38
C GLY A 8 18.38 -0.18 1.48
N GLN A 9 17.17 0.11 1.01
CA GLN A 9 16.85 1.37 0.31
C GLN A 9 16.09 2.34 1.22
N ASP A 10 16.28 3.64 0.97
CA ASP A 10 15.68 4.71 1.77
C ASP A 10 14.22 5.01 1.35
N GLU A 11 13.91 4.85 0.07
CA GLU A 11 12.59 5.16 -0.47
C GLU A 11 11.62 3.99 -0.32
N TYR A 12 10.34 4.30 -0.10
CA TYR A 12 9.25 3.34 -0.15
C TYR A 12 8.24 3.75 -1.22
N VAL A 13 7.44 2.79 -1.66
CA VAL A 13 6.28 2.96 -2.52
C VAL A 13 5.02 2.84 -1.68
N ASN A 14 4.10 3.80 -1.79
CA ASN A 14 2.76 3.68 -1.25
C ASN A 14 1.72 3.55 -2.36
N VAL A 15 0.87 2.54 -2.24
CA VAL A 15 -0.31 2.30 -3.09
C VAL A 15 -1.55 2.45 -2.23
N GLU A 16 -2.31 3.51 -2.48
CA GLU A 16 -3.58 3.77 -1.81
C GLU A 16 -4.71 3.48 -2.80
N CYS A 17 -5.70 2.69 -2.39
CA CYS A 17 -6.86 2.37 -3.21
C CYS A 17 -8.14 2.55 -2.40
N SER A 18 -9.11 3.24 -2.98
CA SER A 18 -10.44 3.41 -2.42
C SER A 18 -11.38 2.28 -2.83
N ALA A 19 -12.55 2.19 -2.16
CA ALA A 19 -13.60 1.24 -2.52
C ALA A 19 -14.23 1.51 -3.90
N SER A 20 -13.95 2.66 -4.52
CA SER A 20 -14.36 3.00 -5.89
C SER A 20 -13.23 2.82 -6.90
N THR A 21 -12.23 1.97 -6.59
CA THR A 21 -11.05 1.64 -7.40
C THR A 21 -10.13 2.82 -7.77
N LYS A 22 -10.38 4.03 -7.26
CA LYS A 22 -9.46 5.15 -7.44
C LYS A 22 -8.19 4.91 -6.64
N MET A 23 -7.05 5.07 -7.31
CA MET A 23 -5.73 4.83 -6.77
C MET A 23 -4.85 6.07 -6.73
N LEU A 24 -3.94 6.07 -5.77
CA LEU A 24 -2.77 6.94 -5.71
C LEU A 24 -1.55 6.04 -5.52
N VAL A 25 -0.51 6.29 -6.32
CA VAL A 25 0.78 5.59 -6.18
C VAL A 25 1.89 6.64 -6.13
N ALA A 26 2.74 6.57 -5.10
CA ALA A 26 3.84 7.53 -4.91
C ALA A 26 5.06 6.90 -4.24
N ARG A 27 6.25 7.44 -4.49
CA ARG A 27 7.53 6.94 -3.99
C ARG A 27 8.42 8.04 -3.50
N GLY A 28 9.08 7.79 -2.38
CA GLY A 28 10.09 8.68 -1.82
C GLY A 28 10.40 8.31 -0.37
N THR A 29 11.08 9.20 0.33
CA THR A 29 11.59 8.93 1.69
C THR A 29 10.56 9.18 2.77
N ASN A 30 9.58 10.07 2.53
CA ASN A 30 8.54 10.42 3.48
C ASN A 30 7.29 10.97 2.76
N ARG A 31 6.31 11.48 3.53
CA ARG A 31 5.03 11.99 2.98
C ARG A 31 5.20 13.22 2.10
N GLU A 32 6.13 14.10 2.47
CA GLU A 32 6.37 15.41 1.84
C GLU A 32 7.39 15.31 0.69
N ASP A 33 8.28 14.32 0.77
CA ASP A 33 9.31 14.03 -0.23
C ASP A 33 9.00 12.73 -0.96
N ARG A 34 8.04 12.81 -1.89
CA ARG A 34 7.64 11.71 -2.76
C ARG A 34 7.09 12.18 -4.10
N GLU A 35 7.42 11.43 -5.14
CA GLU A 35 6.92 11.63 -6.49
C GLU A 35 5.75 10.70 -6.77
N ARG A 36 4.73 11.20 -7.49
CA ARG A 36 3.58 10.40 -7.89
C ARG A 36 3.85 9.71 -9.22
N TRP A 37 3.39 8.47 -9.34
CA TRP A 37 3.39 7.82 -10.64
C TRP A 37 2.45 8.53 -11.63
N PRO A 38 2.78 8.50 -12.93
CA PRO A 38 1.88 8.93 -13.99
C PRO A 38 0.53 8.20 -13.93
N ILE A 39 -0.55 8.91 -14.26
CA ILE A 39 -1.93 8.36 -14.21
C ILE A 39 -2.07 7.17 -15.17
N ASP A 40 -1.42 7.21 -16.33
CA ASP A 40 -1.46 6.14 -17.33
C ASP A 40 -0.74 4.86 -16.89
N PHE A 41 0.18 4.96 -15.92
CA PHE A 41 0.70 3.80 -15.20
C PHE A 41 -0.31 3.28 -14.18
N ILE A 42 -0.86 4.18 -13.35
CA ILE A 42 -1.79 3.83 -12.27
C ILE A 42 -3.04 3.14 -12.83
N ASP A 43 -3.60 3.62 -13.94
CA ASP A 43 -4.80 3.07 -14.59
C ASP A 43 -4.60 1.64 -15.14
N LYS A 44 -3.35 1.18 -15.26
CA LYS A 44 -3.02 -0.18 -15.71
C LYS A 44 -2.86 -1.17 -14.56
N ILE A 45 -2.81 -0.71 -13.31
CA ILE A 45 -2.70 -1.59 -12.14
C ILE A 45 -4.03 -2.35 -11.98
N PRO A 46 -4.04 -3.69 -12.07
CA PRO A 46 -5.27 -4.44 -11.94
C PRO A 46 -5.86 -4.28 -10.54
N CYS A 47 -7.11 -3.83 -10.49
CA CYS A 47 -7.86 -3.69 -9.26
C CYS A 47 -9.33 -4.08 -9.44
N SER A 48 -9.83 -4.90 -8.53
CA SER A 48 -11.25 -5.21 -8.42
C SER A 48 -11.75 -4.90 -7.01
N VAL A 49 -13.01 -4.47 -6.93
CA VAL A 49 -13.75 -4.37 -5.67
C VAL A 49 -15.00 -5.23 -5.78
N THR A 50 -15.17 -6.14 -4.83
CA THR A 50 -16.38 -6.96 -4.69
C THR A 50 -17.17 -6.50 -3.48
N ILE A 51 -18.40 -6.03 -3.69
CA ILE A 51 -19.34 -5.73 -2.61
C ILE A 51 -19.95 -7.05 -2.14
N LEU A 52 -19.71 -7.39 -0.86
CA LEU A 52 -20.26 -8.59 -0.23
C LEU A 52 -21.57 -8.29 0.49
N GLU A 53 -21.68 -7.09 1.07
CA GLU A 53 -22.87 -6.60 1.77
C GLU A 53 -22.87 -5.07 1.72
N ASN A 54 -24.00 -4.48 1.38
CA ASN A 54 -24.17 -3.03 1.45
C ASN A 54 -25.60 -2.69 1.89
N SER A 55 -25.77 -2.47 3.19
CA SER A 55 -27.02 -2.06 3.82
C SER A 55 -26.81 -0.80 4.65
N THR A 56 -27.90 -0.23 5.16
CA THR A 56 -27.84 0.90 6.10
C THR A 56 -27.17 0.56 7.43
N ALA A 57 -27.13 -0.73 7.79
CA ALA A 57 -26.55 -1.22 9.04
C ALA A 57 -25.09 -1.68 8.88
N LYS A 58 -24.69 -2.13 7.69
CA LYS A 58 -23.39 -2.78 7.48
C LYS A 58 -22.90 -2.67 6.04
N SER A 59 -21.60 -2.45 5.89
CA SER A 59 -20.90 -2.49 4.62
C SER A 59 -19.73 -3.47 4.72
N ARG A 60 -19.71 -4.47 3.84
CA ARG A 60 -18.59 -5.40 3.64
C ARG A 60 -18.23 -5.46 2.18
N TRP A 61 -16.95 -5.35 1.91
CA TRP A 61 -16.40 -5.44 0.58
C TRP A 61 -15.00 -6.03 0.65
N LYS A 62 -14.53 -6.50 -0.49
CA LYS A 62 -13.17 -7.01 -0.72
C LYS A 62 -12.54 -6.16 -1.81
N ALA A 63 -11.27 -5.80 -1.68
CA ALA A 63 -10.47 -5.31 -2.79
C ALA A 63 -9.35 -6.30 -3.11
N GLU A 64 -9.09 -6.49 -4.39
CA GLU A 64 -7.96 -7.25 -4.90
C GLU A 64 -7.15 -6.30 -5.77
N ILE A 65 -5.83 -6.27 -5.55
CA ILE A 65 -4.90 -5.40 -6.27
C ILE A 65 -3.72 -6.28 -6.67
N ALA A 66 -3.36 -6.28 -7.95
CA ALA A 66 -2.16 -6.96 -8.44
C ALA A 66 -1.07 -5.91 -8.67
N LEU A 67 0.06 -6.05 -7.97
CA LEU A 67 1.19 -5.13 -8.07
C LEU A 67 2.33 -5.78 -8.83
N ASP A 68 2.77 -5.14 -9.91
CA ASP A 68 4.02 -5.50 -10.58
C ASP A 68 5.19 -4.86 -9.79
N LEU A 69 5.87 -5.66 -8.98
CA LEU A 69 6.95 -5.19 -8.11
C LEU A 69 8.19 -4.74 -8.91
N VAL A 70 8.37 -5.25 -10.13
CA VAL A 70 9.44 -4.81 -11.03
C VAL A 70 9.12 -3.44 -11.59
N ALA A 71 7.90 -3.25 -12.09
CA ALA A 71 7.46 -1.97 -12.63
C ALA A 71 7.38 -0.85 -11.56
N LEU A 72 7.19 -1.23 -10.30
CA LEU A 72 7.28 -0.32 -9.15
C LEU A 72 8.74 -0.06 -8.68
N GLY A 73 9.71 -0.75 -9.28
CA GLY A 73 11.13 -0.61 -8.95
C GLY A 73 11.49 -1.13 -7.55
N LEU A 74 10.71 -2.07 -7.02
CA LEU A 74 10.96 -2.76 -5.74
C LEU A 74 11.81 -4.02 -5.95
N VAL A 75 11.72 -4.63 -7.13
CA VAL A 75 12.40 -5.87 -7.52
C VAL A 75 13.07 -5.63 -8.89
N GLY A 76 14.27 -6.18 -9.11
CA GLY A 76 14.93 -6.14 -10.41
C GLY A 76 14.28 -7.11 -11.40
N ALA A 77 14.30 -6.80 -12.69
CA ALA A 77 13.61 -7.60 -13.71
C ALA A 77 14.07 -9.07 -13.79
N ASP A 78 15.35 -9.32 -13.46
CA ASP A 78 15.96 -10.65 -13.49
C ASP A 78 16.25 -11.19 -12.08
N GLU A 79 15.73 -10.55 -11.02
CA GLU A 79 15.96 -10.98 -9.65
C GLU A 79 14.94 -12.03 -9.19
N PRO A 80 15.38 -13.16 -8.62
CA PRO A 80 14.49 -14.11 -7.97
C PRO A 80 13.77 -13.47 -6.79
N MET A 81 12.45 -13.66 -6.69
CA MET A 81 11.66 -13.02 -5.62
C MET A 81 12.06 -13.54 -4.24
N GLY A 82 12.44 -14.82 -4.12
CA GLY A 82 12.93 -15.41 -2.88
C GLY A 82 14.23 -14.80 -2.33
N GLU A 83 14.99 -14.09 -3.18
CA GLU A 83 16.23 -13.40 -2.79
C GLU A 83 15.98 -11.93 -2.40
N VAL A 84 14.78 -11.40 -2.65
CA VAL A 84 14.44 -10.01 -2.35
C VAL A 84 13.66 -9.91 -1.04
N VAL A 85 14.23 -9.20 -0.07
CA VAL A 85 13.52 -8.82 1.15
C VAL A 85 12.88 -7.44 0.96
N LEU A 86 11.57 -7.40 1.08
CA LEU A 86 10.84 -6.15 1.20
C LEU A 86 10.55 -5.85 2.68
N ARG A 87 10.33 -4.59 2.98
CA ARG A 87 9.81 -4.10 4.26
C ARG A 87 8.53 -3.34 3.98
N GLY A 88 7.50 -3.49 4.79
CA GLY A 88 6.27 -2.74 4.58
C GLY A 88 5.24 -2.88 5.66
N ASN A 89 4.03 -2.43 5.36
CA ASN A 89 2.84 -2.59 6.19
C ASN A 89 1.57 -2.39 5.33
N LEU A 90 0.42 -2.76 5.87
CA LEU A 90 -0.89 -2.70 5.22
C LEU A 90 -1.86 -1.91 6.09
N TYR A 91 -2.61 -1.01 5.48
CA TYR A 91 -3.46 -0.07 6.22
C TYR A 91 -4.90 -0.02 5.72
N LYS A 92 -5.80 0.38 6.63
CA LYS A 92 -7.17 0.77 6.32
C LYS A 92 -7.51 2.09 7.02
N CYS A 93 -7.93 3.08 6.25
CA CYS A 93 -8.37 4.38 6.76
C CYS A 93 -9.74 4.79 6.23
N GLY A 94 -10.26 5.91 6.76
CA GLY A 94 -11.55 6.46 6.37
C GLY A 94 -11.82 7.82 6.99
N ASP A 95 -10.91 8.78 6.82
CA ASP A 95 -10.89 10.08 7.50
C ASP A 95 -12.17 10.88 7.36
N LYS A 96 -12.84 10.77 6.20
CA LYS A 96 -14.09 11.48 5.87
C LYS A 96 -15.35 10.63 6.06
N LEU A 97 -15.23 9.44 6.64
CA LEU A 97 -16.39 8.62 6.98
C LEU A 97 -17.07 9.16 8.23
N LYS A 98 -18.32 8.75 8.47
CA LYS A 98 -19.07 9.09 9.68
C LYS A 98 -18.28 8.77 10.95
N GLU A 99 -17.63 7.60 10.97
CA GLU A 99 -16.72 7.16 12.03
C GLU A 99 -15.30 7.01 11.43
N PRO A 100 -14.44 8.04 11.57
CA PRO A 100 -13.05 7.95 11.14
C PRO A 100 -12.31 6.83 11.86
N HIS A 101 -11.43 6.16 11.14
CA HIS A 101 -10.63 5.07 11.69
C HIS A 101 -9.31 4.93 10.96
N TYR A 102 -8.32 4.39 11.68
CA TYR A 102 -6.96 4.18 11.21
C TYR A 102 -6.49 2.83 11.75
N LEU A 103 -6.31 1.87 10.86
CA LEU A 103 -5.91 0.51 11.19
C LEU A 103 -4.63 0.16 10.45
N ALA A 104 -3.71 -0.50 11.14
CA ALA A 104 -2.51 -1.07 10.57
C ALA A 104 -2.45 -2.57 10.85
N ALA A 105 -1.99 -3.35 9.89
CA ALA A 105 -1.79 -4.78 10.07
C ALA A 105 -0.67 -5.06 11.09
N PHE A 106 0.38 -4.24 11.06
CA PHE A 106 1.49 -4.30 12.02
C PHE A 106 1.57 -3.02 12.86
N PRO A 107 1.98 -3.12 14.15
CA PRO A 107 1.98 -1.99 15.07
C PRO A 107 2.82 -0.80 14.60
N ILE A 108 2.34 0.42 14.88
CA ILE A 108 3.08 1.67 14.68
C ILE A 108 3.11 2.41 16.01
N GLY A 109 4.28 2.85 16.45
CA GLY A 109 4.49 3.53 17.72
C GLY A 109 4.46 5.05 17.61
N THR A 110 3.40 5.65 17.07
CA THR A 110 3.26 7.11 16.94
C THR A 110 2.18 7.69 17.86
N LEU A 111 2.35 8.94 18.29
CA LEU A 111 1.37 9.64 19.14
C LEU A 111 0.05 9.98 18.40
N LYS A 112 0.14 10.20 17.09
CA LYS A 112 -0.99 10.49 16.21
C LYS A 112 -0.98 9.50 15.05
N PRO A 113 -2.14 9.23 14.40
CA PRO A 113 -2.19 8.38 13.23
C PRO A 113 -1.25 8.90 12.14
N ASP A 114 -0.22 8.10 11.82
CA ASP A 114 0.71 8.38 10.74
C ASP A 114 1.23 7.07 10.14
N PHE A 115 0.90 6.82 8.88
CA PHE A 115 1.30 5.61 8.15
C PHE A 115 2.64 5.76 7.43
N HIS A 116 3.13 6.98 7.24
CA HIS A 116 4.37 7.28 6.52
C HIS A 116 5.59 7.13 7.44
N ARG A 117 5.72 5.96 8.07
CA ARG A 117 6.72 5.66 9.11
C ARG A 117 7.51 4.37 8.77
N PRO A 118 8.44 4.43 7.81
CA PRO A 118 9.19 3.24 7.35
C PRO A 118 10.03 2.56 8.43
N GLU A 119 10.32 3.24 9.55
CA GLU A 119 10.98 2.63 10.70
C GLU A 119 10.12 1.56 11.39
N PHE A 120 8.79 1.56 11.22
CA PHE A 120 7.88 0.52 11.73
C PHE A 120 7.54 -0.56 10.69
N PHE A 121 8.10 -0.49 9.49
CA PHE A 121 7.88 -1.53 8.47
C PHE A 121 8.47 -2.87 8.90
N VAL A 122 7.67 -3.92 8.76
CA VAL A 122 8.06 -5.31 9.02
C VAL A 122 8.59 -5.95 7.74
N ARG A 123 9.39 -7.01 7.86
CA ARG A 123 9.90 -7.74 6.70
C ARG A 123 8.81 -8.58 6.04
N PHE A 124 8.79 -8.56 4.71
CA PHE A 124 8.07 -9.46 3.82
C PHE A 124 9.10 -10.22 2.98
N SER A 125 9.12 -11.54 3.11
CA SER A 125 9.88 -12.45 2.25
C SER A 125 8.90 -13.26 1.41
N PHE A 126 9.27 -13.51 0.16
CA PHE A 126 8.49 -14.36 -0.73
C PHE A 126 9.20 -15.70 -0.88
N GLU A 127 8.42 -16.73 -1.22
CA GLU A 127 8.95 -18.02 -1.66
C GLU A 127 8.96 -18.01 -3.20
N ASP A 128 9.88 -18.77 -3.80
CA ASP A 128 9.95 -18.95 -5.26
C ASP A 128 8.88 -19.90 -5.81
#